data_AF-A0A8H3FY89-F1
#
_entry.id   AF-A0A8H3FY89-F1
#
_cell.length_a   1.000
_cell.length_b   1.000
_cell.length_c   1.000
_cell.angle_alpha   90.00
_cell.angle_beta   90.00
_cell.angle_gamma   90.00
#
_symmetry.space_group_name_H-M   'P 1'
#
loop_
_entity.id
_entity.type
_entity.pdbx_description
1 polymer ?
#
loop_
_entity_poly.entity_id
_entity_poly.type
_entity_poly.pdbx_seq_one_letter_code
_entity_poly.pdbx_strand_id
1 'polypeptide(L)'
;MAGEKPHPYQQQARDLFYTAWTSELAGNQSEYSNFAKALAQHTSEAKDPSSGVYIWSTILAIHQYAKTSPQAIDLMLLVYDSACKQFPSTVSNEYGHGPAAGLQQLKWWLVEEADGFQGLLMPPKCIGSLETADRSNILFKSSDVDRDLDKTLSQIEEWRGERTSWIIAAAMQSRCFSLNIMRVNDGRQIEALIDSGLNRGKGRWSKADFIGACIMIRGCGKSMLDRPGSERKQGKLESWKSALESFLRHDEGPSSSADFMVTYHASLALKNLQAGPRDETSNELFASDFWVF
;
A
#
# COMPACT_ATOMS: atom_id res chain seq x y z
N MET A 1 -17.02 10.15 4.08
CA MET A 1 -16.64 11.51 4.56
C MET A 1 -16.96 12.57 3.51
N ALA A 2 -17.75 13.61 3.83
CA ALA A 2 -17.82 14.81 2.98
C ALA A 2 -16.42 15.43 2.94
N GLY A 3 -15.86 15.60 1.73
CA GLY A 3 -14.43 15.84 1.51
C GLY A 3 -13.88 16.98 2.34
N GLU A 4 -13.15 16.65 3.40
CA GLU A 4 -12.24 17.61 4.01
C GLU A 4 -11.28 18.06 2.92
N LYS A 5 -11.18 19.38 2.73
CA LYS A 5 -10.24 19.93 1.78
C LYS A 5 -8.84 19.47 2.20
N PRO A 6 -8.05 18.91 1.28
CA PRO A 6 -6.70 18.48 1.60
C PRO A 6 -5.92 19.67 2.18
N HIS A 7 -5.04 19.38 3.14
CA HIS A 7 -4.19 20.39 3.74
C HIS A 7 -3.40 21.12 2.63
N PRO A 8 -3.14 22.44 2.71
CA PRO A 8 -2.39 23.16 1.68
C PRO A 8 -1.04 22.51 1.32
N TYR A 9 -0.32 21.99 2.32
CA TYR A 9 0.94 21.24 2.11
C TYR A 9 0.74 19.95 1.31
N GLN A 10 -0.39 19.25 1.49
CA GLN A 10 -0.71 18.04 0.73
C GLN A 10 -0.95 18.39 -0.73
N GLN A 11 -1.66 19.48 -1.01
CA GLN A 11 -1.85 19.96 -2.39
C GLN A 11 -0.52 20.35 -3.03
N GLN A 12 0.34 21.09 -2.31
CA GLN A 12 1.66 21.47 -2.80
C GLN A 12 2.55 20.25 -3.12
N ALA A 13 2.59 19.26 -2.22
CA ALA A 13 3.32 18.02 -2.45
C ALA A 13 2.74 17.23 -3.64
N ARG A 14 1.41 17.19 -3.77
CA ARG A 14 0.72 16.54 -4.89
C ARG A 14 1.08 17.18 -6.23
N ASP A 15 1.14 18.51 -6.30
CA ASP A 15 1.49 19.24 -7.53
C ASP A 15 2.94 18.97 -7.95
N LEU A 16 3.86 18.85 -6.97
CA LEU A 16 5.24 18.43 -7.23
C LEU A 16 5.30 17.00 -7.80
N PHE A 17 4.61 16.05 -7.19
CA PHE A 17 4.58 14.66 -7.69
C PHE A 17 3.91 14.54 -9.06
N TYR A 18 2.82 15.28 -9.29
CA TYR A 18 2.17 15.33 -10.60
C TYR A 18 3.12 15.85 -11.69
N THR A 19 3.84 16.93 -11.40
CA THR A 19 4.82 17.52 -12.33
C THR A 19 5.98 16.54 -12.58
N ALA A 20 6.45 15.85 -11.55
CA ALA A 20 7.49 14.85 -11.69
C ALA A 20 7.05 13.68 -12.57
N TRP A 21 5.86 13.14 -12.32
CA TRP A 21 5.32 12.01 -13.07
C TRP A 21 5.06 12.34 -14.54
N THR A 22 4.44 13.50 -14.81
CA THR A 22 4.18 13.94 -16.19
C THR A 22 5.47 14.23 -16.96
N SER A 23 6.52 14.73 -16.29
CA SER A 23 7.84 14.90 -16.89
C SER A 23 8.46 13.56 -17.28
N GLU A 24 8.42 12.57 -16.39
CA GLU A 24 8.91 11.21 -16.65
C GLU A 24 8.19 10.58 -17.85
N LEU A 25 6.86 10.67 -17.89
CA LEU A 25 6.05 10.17 -19.01
C LEU A 25 6.37 10.85 -20.34
N ALA A 26 6.78 12.12 -20.32
CA ALA A 26 7.20 12.84 -21.52
C ALA A 26 8.60 12.44 -22.03
N GLY A 27 9.27 11.48 -21.37
CA GLY A 27 10.65 11.10 -21.68
C GLY A 27 11.67 12.16 -21.25
N ASN A 28 11.22 13.21 -20.58
CA ASN A 28 12.10 14.15 -19.91
C ASN A 28 12.55 13.45 -18.63
N GLN A 29 13.75 12.87 -18.66
CA GLN A 29 14.45 12.50 -17.42
C GLN A 29 14.79 13.78 -16.66
N SER A 30 13.78 14.41 -16.08
CA SER A 30 13.95 15.41 -15.05
C SER A 30 14.74 14.73 -13.95
N GLU A 31 15.85 15.34 -13.55
CA GLU A 31 16.60 14.84 -12.41
C GLU A 31 15.64 14.77 -11.22
N TYR A 32 15.37 13.57 -10.70
CA TYR A 32 14.68 13.37 -9.43
C TYR A 32 15.25 14.26 -8.32
N SER A 33 16.53 14.64 -8.46
CA SER A 33 17.26 15.63 -7.67
C SER A 33 16.51 16.96 -7.53
N ASN A 34 15.87 17.49 -8.57
CA ASN A 34 15.24 18.81 -8.53
C ASN A 34 13.93 18.78 -7.75
N PHE A 35 13.09 17.77 -7.96
CA PHE A 35 11.86 17.60 -7.18
C PHE A 35 12.18 17.28 -5.71
N ALA A 36 13.20 16.47 -5.46
CA ALA A 36 13.67 16.17 -4.11
C ALA A 36 14.18 17.44 -3.39
N LYS A 37 14.96 18.30 -4.09
CA LYS A 37 15.42 19.59 -3.56
C LYS A 37 14.24 20.51 -3.23
N ALA A 38 13.27 20.65 -4.14
CA ALA A 38 12.09 21.48 -3.91
C ALA A 38 11.29 20.98 -2.69
N LEU A 39 11.09 19.67 -2.58
CA LEU A 39 10.40 19.05 -1.45
C LEU A 39 11.15 19.27 -0.13
N ALA A 40 12.48 19.11 -0.12
CA ALA A 40 13.32 19.37 1.04
C ALA A 40 13.32 20.85 1.45
N GLN A 41 13.34 21.76 0.47
CA GLN A 41 13.25 23.19 0.70
C GLN A 41 11.93 23.56 1.37
N HIS A 42 10.78 23.14 0.82
CA HIS A 42 9.48 23.45 1.41
C HIS A 42 9.29 22.85 2.81
N THR A 43 9.81 21.64 3.04
CA THR A 43 9.80 21.02 4.38
C THR A 43 10.61 21.86 5.38
N SER A 44 11.75 22.39 4.94
CA SER A 44 12.62 23.23 5.77
C SER A 44 12.02 24.63 6.03
N GLU A 45 11.35 25.21 5.02
CA GLU A 45 10.68 26.50 5.09
C GLU A 45 9.45 26.50 6.01
N ALA A 46 8.75 25.36 6.11
CA ALA A 46 7.61 25.21 7.01
C ALA A 46 7.99 25.47 8.49
N LYS A 47 9.25 25.20 8.88
CA LYS A 47 9.82 25.30 10.24
C LYS A 47 9.06 24.46 11.28
N ASP A 48 9.72 24.14 12.39
CA ASP A 48 9.10 23.43 13.51
C ASP A 48 7.97 24.27 14.14
N PRO A 49 6.78 23.70 14.46
CA PRO A 49 6.37 22.28 14.34
C PRO A 49 5.76 21.90 12.97
N SER A 50 5.60 22.86 12.07
CA SER A 50 4.92 22.65 10.78
C SER A 50 5.69 21.75 9.81
N SER A 51 7.00 21.56 10.00
CA SER A 51 7.80 20.59 9.24
C SER A 51 7.25 19.17 9.37
N GLY A 52 6.83 18.75 10.57
CA GLY A 52 6.19 17.45 10.79
C GLY A 52 4.85 17.32 10.06
N VAL A 53 4.05 18.39 10.03
CA VAL A 53 2.78 18.44 9.28
C VAL A 53 3.03 18.35 7.78
N TYR A 54 4.08 19.01 7.27
CA TYR A 54 4.46 18.95 5.86
C TYR A 54 4.90 17.53 5.46
N ILE A 55 5.72 16.88 6.29
CA ILE A 55 6.15 15.49 6.06
C ILE A 55 4.93 14.56 6.00
N TRP A 56 4.02 14.63 6.99
CA TRP A 56 2.78 13.87 6.99
C TRP A 56 1.93 14.12 5.74
N SER A 57 1.73 15.40 5.40
CA SER A 57 0.97 15.82 4.21
C SER A 57 1.58 15.29 2.92
N THR A 58 2.91 15.18 2.86
CA THR A 58 3.63 14.62 1.71
C THR A 58 3.37 13.12 1.57
N ILE A 59 3.42 12.36 2.67
CA ILE A 59 3.11 10.92 2.68
C ILE A 59 1.67 10.69 2.19
N LEU A 60 0.71 11.46 2.71
CA LEU A 60 -0.69 11.41 2.26
C LEU A 60 -0.84 11.78 0.79
N ALA A 61 -0.04 12.73 0.28
CA ALA A 61 -0.06 13.09 -1.14
C ALA A 61 0.41 11.93 -2.03
N ILE A 62 1.46 11.20 -1.64
CA ILE A 62 1.92 10.00 -2.36
C ILE A 62 0.80 8.97 -2.43
N HIS A 63 0.22 8.64 -1.27
CA HIS A 63 -0.84 7.64 -1.17
C HIS A 63 -2.08 8.02 -1.96
N GLN A 64 -2.54 9.27 -1.84
CA GLN A 64 -3.71 9.75 -2.57
C GLN A 64 -3.48 9.77 -4.08
N TYR A 65 -2.30 10.19 -4.54
CA TYR A 65 -1.96 10.18 -5.95
C TYR A 65 -1.91 8.75 -6.51
N ALA A 66 -1.34 7.83 -5.73
CA ALA A 66 -1.23 6.42 -6.10
C ALA A 66 -2.61 5.73 -6.23
N LYS A 67 -3.67 6.22 -5.58
CA LYS A 67 -5.04 5.71 -5.80
C LYS A 67 -5.52 5.89 -7.24
N THR A 68 -5.03 6.91 -7.96
CA THR A 68 -5.37 7.17 -9.37
C THR A 68 -4.28 6.77 -10.35
N SER A 69 -3.02 6.81 -9.91
CA SER A 69 -1.85 6.53 -10.75
C SER A 69 -0.86 5.66 -9.98
N PRO A 70 -1.20 4.40 -9.68
CA PRO A 70 -0.40 3.53 -8.82
C PRO A 70 0.99 3.21 -9.40
N GLN A 71 1.16 3.32 -10.71
CA GLN A 71 2.43 3.18 -11.41
C GLN A 71 3.49 4.20 -10.94
N ALA A 72 3.05 5.37 -10.46
CA ALA A 72 3.93 6.45 -10.02
C ALA A 72 4.53 6.23 -8.61
N ILE A 73 4.15 5.17 -7.89
CA ILE A 73 4.61 4.91 -6.52
C ILE A 73 6.15 4.89 -6.43
N ASP A 74 6.84 4.18 -7.33
CA ASP A 74 8.31 4.08 -7.30
C ASP A 74 8.96 5.47 -7.44
N LEU A 75 8.51 6.28 -8.41
CA LEU A 75 8.97 7.64 -8.60
C LEU A 75 8.79 8.48 -7.32
N MET A 76 7.57 8.50 -6.80
CA MET A 76 7.22 9.36 -5.67
C MET A 76 8.00 8.98 -4.40
N LEU A 77 8.18 7.68 -4.15
CA LEU A 77 8.97 7.18 -3.04
C LEU A 77 10.46 7.52 -3.18
N LEU A 78 11.02 7.43 -4.38
CA LEU A 78 12.42 7.81 -4.64
C LEU A 78 12.66 9.32 -4.49
N VAL A 79 11.72 10.15 -4.96
CA VAL A 79 11.76 11.61 -4.73
C VAL A 79 11.69 11.91 -3.23
N TYR A 80 10.80 11.25 -2.50
CA TYR A 80 10.66 11.42 -1.06
C TYR A 80 11.91 11.01 -0.28
N ASP A 81 12.48 9.83 -0.56
CA ASP A 81 13.72 9.36 0.07
C ASP A 81 14.89 10.31 -0.22
N SER A 82 15.02 10.76 -1.47
CA SER A 82 16.05 11.73 -1.85
C SER A 82 15.86 13.09 -1.15
N ALA A 83 14.62 13.53 -0.93
CA ALA A 83 14.33 14.75 -0.18
C ALA A 83 14.67 14.58 1.31
N CYS A 84 14.29 13.45 1.92
CA CYS A 84 14.58 13.16 3.33
C CYS A 84 16.08 13.25 3.62
N LYS A 85 16.93 12.72 2.73
CA LYS A 85 18.41 12.79 2.84
C LYS A 85 18.95 14.21 2.84
N GLN A 86 18.18 15.19 2.36
CA GLN A 86 18.54 16.61 2.31
C GLN A 86 17.95 17.43 3.47
N PHE A 87 17.13 16.83 4.34
CA PHE A 87 16.53 17.55 5.46
C PHE A 87 17.61 18.03 6.43
N PRO A 88 17.67 19.34 6.78
CA PRO A 88 18.58 19.83 7.80
C PRO A 88 18.17 19.32 9.18
N SER A 89 19.09 19.35 10.15
CA SER A 89 18.81 18.91 11.53
C SER A 89 17.72 19.72 12.24
N THR A 90 17.37 20.90 11.70
CA THR A 90 16.28 21.75 12.18
C THR A 90 14.90 21.27 11.76
N VAL A 91 14.79 20.36 10.79
CA VAL A 91 13.53 19.67 10.47
C VAL A 91 13.31 18.59 11.52
N SER A 92 12.20 18.70 12.25
CA SER A 92 11.84 17.80 13.34
C SER A 92 10.37 17.38 13.30
N ASN A 93 10.10 16.24 13.92
CA ASN A 93 8.78 15.75 14.29
C ASN A 93 8.93 14.82 15.51
N GLU A 94 7.84 14.18 15.95
CA GLU A 94 7.85 13.25 17.08
C GLU A 94 8.70 11.99 16.85
N TYR A 95 9.07 11.70 15.60
CA TYR A 95 9.83 10.51 15.21
C TYR A 95 11.33 10.77 14.99
N GLY A 96 11.79 12.03 15.06
CA GLY A 96 13.20 12.36 15.00
C GLY A 96 13.52 13.72 14.37
N HIS A 97 14.76 13.85 13.89
CA HIS A 97 15.31 15.06 13.29
C HIS A 97 16.00 14.75 11.95
N GLY A 98 16.07 15.74 11.06
CA GLY A 98 16.70 15.63 9.74
C GLY A 98 16.13 14.46 8.93
N PRO A 99 16.98 13.64 8.28
CA PRO A 99 16.50 12.50 7.49
C PRO A 99 15.68 11.48 8.29
N ALA A 100 15.95 11.33 9.59
CA ALA A 100 15.22 10.39 10.43
C ALA A 100 13.76 10.83 10.63
N ALA A 101 13.48 12.13 10.69
CA ALA A 101 12.13 12.66 10.82
C ALA A 101 11.23 12.15 9.67
N GLY A 102 11.70 12.27 8.43
CA GLY A 102 10.94 11.84 7.24
C GLY A 102 10.80 10.31 7.14
N LEU A 103 11.91 9.58 7.26
CA LEU A 103 11.91 8.12 7.06
C LEU A 103 11.19 7.37 8.18
N GLN A 104 11.31 7.79 9.44
CA GLN A 104 10.58 7.15 10.53
C GLN A 104 9.09 7.48 10.48
N GLN A 105 8.69 8.69 10.09
CA GLN A 105 7.28 9.03 9.93
C GLN A 105 6.62 8.22 8.80
N LEU A 106 7.30 8.03 7.66
CA LEU A 106 6.81 7.14 6.60
C LEU A 106 6.66 5.70 7.09
N LYS A 107 7.64 5.20 7.84
CA LYS A 107 7.58 3.85 8.41
C LYS A 107 6.37 3.69 9.34
N TRP A 108 6.19 4.62 10.28
CA TRP A 108 5.07 4.56 11.23
C TRP A 108 3.72 4.68 10.53
N TRP A 109 3.59 5.57 9.55
CA TRP A 109 2.38 5.67 8.74
C TRP A 109 2.07 4.35 8.01
N LEU A 110 3.06 3.69 7.40
CA LEU A 110 2.87 2.38 6.76
C LEU A 110 2.47 1.28 7.77
N VAL A 111 3.00 1.32 8.99
CA VAL A 111 2.62 0.40 10.08
C VAL A 111 1.16 0.62 10.48
N GLU A 112 0.75 1.86 10.68
CA GLU A 112 -0.62 2.22 11.06
C GLU A 112 -1.63 1.84 9.96
N GLU A 113 -1.31 2.10 8.70
CA GLU A 113 -2.13 1.67 7.56
C GLU A 113 -2.22 0.14 7.45
N ALA A 114 -1.13 -0.56 7.78
CA ALA A 114 -1.10 -2.03 7.82
C ALA A 114 -1.92 -2.62 8.98
N ASP A 115 -2.13 -1.89 10.09
CA ASP A 115 -3.07 -2.32 11.13
C ASP A 115 -4.52 -2.25 10.61
N GLY A 116 -4.83 -1.31 9.70
CA GLY A 116 -6.10 -1.28 8.96
C GLY A 116 -6.33 -2.52 8.09
N PHE A 117 -5.24 -3.13 7.60
CA PHE A 117 -5.23 -4.39 6.86
C PHE A 117 -5.61 -5.60 7.74
N GLN A 118 -5.58 -5.51 9.07
CA GLN A 118 -5.86 -6.63 9.98
C GLN A 118 -7.24 -6.50 10.62
N GLY A 119 -8.29 -6.77 9.84
CA GLY A 119 -9.61 -7.02 10.40
C GLY A 119 -10.40 -5.77 10.79
N LEU A 120 -10.48 -4.82 9.86
CA LEU A 120 -11.62 -3.94 9.61
C LEU A 120 -12.38 -3.37 10.82
N LEU A 121 -11.96 -2.18 11.23
CA LEU A 121 -12.79 -1.24 12.00
C LEU A 121 -13.89 -0.71 11.07
N MET A 122 -15.16 -1.01 11.35
CA MET A 122 -16.25 -0.31 10.67
C MET A 122 -16.15 1.19 10.97
N PRO A 123 -16.39 2.07 9.97
CA PRO A 123 -16.74 3.43 10.30
C PRO A 123 -17.98 3.39 11.22
N PRO A 124 -18.02 4.15 12.32
CA PRO A 124 -19.06 4.04 13.36
C PRO A 124 -20.50 4.35 12.88
N LYS A 125 -20.72 4.65 11.59
CA LYS A 125 -22.02 5.03 11.00
C LYS A 125 -22.36 4.28 9.71
N CYS A 126 -21.83 3.08 9.50
CA CYS A 126 -22.10 2.29 8.29
C CYS A 126 -23.50 1.62 8.35
N ILE A 127 -24.26 1.71 7.25
CA ILE A 127 -25.46 0.89 7.01
C ILE A 127 -25.01 -0.42 6.36
N GLY A 128 -25.49 -1.55 6.88
CA GLY A 128 -25.11 -2.90 6.43
C GLY A 128 -24.43 -3.70 7.53
N SER A 129 -24.21 -4.99 7.29
CA SER A 129 -23.50 -5.88 8.23
C SER A 129 -22.24 -6.47 7.62
N LEU A 130 -21.22 -6.69 8.47
CA LEU A 130 -20.00 -7.45 8.16
C LEU A 130 -20.16 -8.95 8.46
N GLU A 131 -21.39 -9.47 8.50
CA GLU A 131 -21.68 -10.89 8.75
C GLU A 131 -21.37 -11.77 7.53
N THR A 132 -20.31 -11.43 6.80
CA THR A 132 -19.82 -12.14 5.63
C THR A 132 -18.62 -13.02 6.00
N ALA A 133 -18.45 -14.10 5.23
CA ALA A 133 -17.23 -14.90 5.29
C ALA A 133 -15.99 -14.09 4.86
N ASP A 134 -16.18 -13.09 3.99
CA ASP A 134 -15.16 -12.11 3.59
C ASP A 134 -15.49 -10.74 4.18
N ARG A 135 -14.76 -10.35 5.22
CA ARG A 135 -15.01 -9.10 5.95
C ARG A 135 -14.76 -7.85 5.13
N SER A 136 -14.06 -7.95 3.99
CA SER A 136 -13.91 -6.84 3.05
C SER A 136 -15.16 -6.58 2.20
N ASN A 137 -16.28 -7.26 2.48
CA ASN A 137 -17.58 -7.00 1.85
C ASN A 137 -18.59 -6.48 2.87
N ILE A 138 -19.50 -5.61 2.41
CA ILE A 138 -20.64 -5.13 3.17
C ILE A 138 -21.90 -5.80 2.58
N LEU A 139 -22.74 -6.36 3.45
CA LEU A 139 -24.08 -6.80 3.04
C LEU A 139 -25.10 -5.72 3.35
N PHE A 140 -25.85 -5.34 2.33
CA PHE A 140 -27.01 -4.46 2.45
C PHE A 140 -28.28 -5.31 2.46
N LYS A 141 -29.20 -5.05 3.38
CA LYS A 141 -30.53 -5.67 3.33
C LYS A 141 -31.36 -4.99 2.26
N SER A 142 -32.37 -5.67 1.69
CA SER A 142 -33.31 -5.04 0.76
C SER A 142 -33.89 -3.75 1.32
N SER A 143 -34.25 -3.74 2.61
CA SER A 143 -34.75 -2.55 3.30
C SER A 143 -33.76 -1.39 3.38
N ASP A 144 -32.45 -1.65 3.35
CA ASP A 144 -31.43 -0.58 3.34
C ASP A 144 -31.39 0.10 1.96
N VAL A 145 -31.50 -0.71 0.90
CA VAL A 145 -31.53 -0.25 -0.49
C VAL A 145 -32.84 0.51 -0.79
N ASP A 146 -33.97 -0.06 -0.38
CA ASP A 146 -35.30 0.52 -0.63
C ASP A 146 -35.52 1.84 0.12
N ARG A 147 -34.89 2.00 1.29
CA ARG A 147 -35.01 3.20 2.12
C ARG A 147 -34.19 4.36 1.58
N ASP A 148 -32.95 4.10 1.15
CA ASP A 148 -31.98 5.13 0.79
C ASP A 148 -30.88 4.56 -0.13
N LEU A 149 -31.19 4.48 -1.42
CA LEU A 149 -30.28 3.95 -2.44
C LEU A 149 -29.01 4.79 -2.54
N ASP A 150 -29.12 6.13 -2.50
CA ASP A 150 -27.97 7.03 -2.63
C ASP A 150 -26.98 6.85 -1.48
N LYS A 151 -27.48 6.65 -0.26
CA LYS A 151 -26.63 6.34 0.90
C LYS A 151 -25.98 4.97 0.79
N THR A 152 -26.70 3.97 0.29
CA THR A 152 -26.12 2.64 -0.01
C THR A 152 -24.98 2.76 -1.02
N LEU A 153 -25.19 3.47 -2.13
CA LEU A 153 -24.16 3.71 -3.15
C LEU A 153 -22.95 4.45 -2.59
N SER A 154 -23.18 5.52 -1.82
CA SER A 154 -22.10 6.28 -1.17
C SER A 154 -21.27 5.41 -0.23
N GLN A 155 -21.91 4.48 0.50
CA GLN A 155 -21.22 3.56 1.40
C GLN A 155 -20.39 2.52 0.62
N ILE A 156 -20.90 2.03 -0.52
CA ILE A 156 -20.16 1.15 -1.42
C ILE A 156 -18.91 1.85 -1.95
N GLU A 157 -19.04 3.11 -2.38
CA GLU A 157 -17.91 3.91 -2.88
C GLU A 157 -16.87 4.19 -1.80
N GLU A 158 -17.29 4.58 -0.58
CA GLU A 158 -16.39 4.78 0.55
C GLU A 158 -15.61 3.50 0.85
N TRP A 159 -16.29 2.35 0.91
CA TRP A 159 -15.67 1.07 1.18
C TRP A 159 -14.72 0.61 0.07
N ARG A 160 -15.08 0.87 -1.18
CA ARG A 160 -14.22 0.67 -2.34
C ARG A 160 -12.94 1.50 -2.22
N GLY A 161 -13.08 2.75 -1.80
CA GLY A 161 -11.97 3.67 -1.54
C GLY A 161 -11.04 3.17 -0.46
N GLU A 162 -11.57 2.70 0.67
CA GLU A 162 -10.79 2.13 1.79
C GLU A 162 -10.00 0.88 1.36
N ARG A 163 -10.64 -0.06 0.66
CA ARG A 163 -9.94 -1.25 0.15
C ARG A 163 -8.80 -0.91 -0.80
N THR A 164 -9.03 0.05 -1.68
CA THR A 164 -8.00 0.57 -2.59
C THR A 164 -6.87 1.20 -1.79
N SER A 165 -7.21 1.97 -0.75
CA SER A 165 -6.28 2.59 0.21
C SER A 165 -5.29 1.58 0.78
N TRP A 166 -5.78 0.45 1.29
CA TRP A 166 -4.91 -0.55 1.90
C TRP A 166 -4.03 -1.29 0.90
N ILE A 167 -4.53 -1.57 -0.31
CA ILE A 167 -3.70 -2.23 -1.33
C ILE A 167 -2.59 -1.28 -1.81
N ILE A 168 -2.87 0.02 -1.93
CA ILE A 168 -1.82 1.03 -2.21
C ILE A 168 -0.81 1.06 -1.07
N ALA A 169 -1.24 1.03 0.20
CA ALA A 169 -0.32 1.01 1.33
C ALA A 169 0.57 -0.25 1.32
N ALA A 170 0.00 -1.43 1.04
CA ALA A 170 0.74 -2.67 0.87
C ALA A 170 1.77 -2.58 -0.28
N ALA A 171 1.39 -1.96 -1.40
CA ALA A 171 2.30 -1.69 -2.50
C ALA A 171 3.44 -0.76 -2.07
N MET A 172 3.12 0.40 -1.49
CA MET A 172 4.11 1.35 -0.97
C MET A 172 5.08 0.69 0.01
N GLN A 173 4.58 -0.15 0.92
CA GLN A 173 5.40 -0.88 1.88
C GLN A 173 6.36 -1.85 1.19
N SER A 174 5.87 -2.63 0.22
CA SER A 174 6.69 -3.56 -0.55
C SER A 174 7.77 -2.81 -1.36
N ARG A 175 7.39 -1.69 -1.99
CA ARG A 175 8.30 -0.90 -2.81
C ARG A 175 9.35 -0.21 -1.96
N CYS A 176 8.99 0.37 -0.82
CA CYS A 176 9.94 0.90 0.15
C CYS A 176 10.99 -0.14 0.60
N PHE A 177 10.58 -1.40 0.79
CA PHE A 177 11.52 -2.47 1.14
C PHE A 177 12.44 -2.84 -0.03
N SER A 178 11.88 -3.08 -1.21
CA SER A 178 12.65 -3.46 -2.41
C SER A 178 13.59 -2.37 -2.92
N LEU A 179 13.21 -1.09 -2.77
CA LEU A 179 14.01 0.07 -3.14
C LEU A 179 15.01 0.46 -2.03
N ASN A 180 15.09 -0.31 -0.95
CA ASN A 180 15.98 -0.09 0.19
C ASN A 180 15.79 1.30 0.86
N ILE A 181 14.55 1.79 0.87
CA ILE A 181 14.13 3.01 1.57
C ILE A 181 13.91 2.69 3.06
N MET A 182 13.30 1.53 3.34
CA MET A 182 13.14 0.99 4.70
C MET A 182 14.25 -0.03 5.04
N ARG A 183 14.51 -0.22 6.35
CA ARG A 183 15.64 -1.05 6.81
C ARG A 183 15.27 -2.54 6.82
N VAL A 184 16.31 -3.38 6.82
CA VAL A 184 16.22 -4.86 6.87
C VAL A 184 15.34 -5.41 8.01
N ASN A 185 15.33 -4.75 9.17
CA ASN A 185 14.51 -5.16 10.32
C ASN A 185 13.00 -5.03 10.07
N ASP A 186 12.60 -4.18 9.13
CA ASP A 186 11.19 -3.93 8.78
C ASP A 186 10.60 -5.11 7.98
N GLY A 187 11.44 -5.96 7.39
CA GLY A 187 10.98 -7.13 6.64
C GLY A 187 10.20 -8.14 7.49
N ARG A 188 10.42 -8.21 8.82
CA ARG A 188 9.65 -9.15 9.67
C ARG A 188 8.16 -8.79 9.72
N GLN A 189 7.85 -7.50 9.68
CA GLN A 189 6.46 -7.03 9.66
C GLN A 189 5.81 -7.34 8.31
N ILE A 190 6.50 -7.09 7.20
CA ILE A 190 6.04 -7.43 5.86
C ILE A 190 5.78 -8.93 5.75
N GLU A 191 6.70 -9.77 6.26
CA GLU A 191 6.54 -11.22 6.31
C GLU A 191 5.28 -11.63 7.09
N ALA A 192 5.04 -11.01 8.25
CA ALA A 192 3.87 -11.29 9.06
C ALA A 192 2.56 -10.89 8.36
N LEU A 193 2.55 -9.77 7.63
CA LEU A 193 1.39 -9.33 6.84
C LEU A 193 1.11 -10.28 5.68
N ILE A 194 2.16 -10.70 4.95
CA ILE A 194 2.04 -11.70 3.88
C ILE A 194 1.50 -13.02 4.44
N ASP A 195 2.12 -13.54 5.50
CA ASP A 195 1.71 -14.81 6.10
C ASP A 195 0.28 -14.74 6.64
N SER A 196 -0.15 -13.59 7.19
CA SER A 196 -1.53 -13.35 7.62
C SER A 196 -2.52 -13.35 6.45
N GLY A 197 -2.22 -12.62 5.37
CA GLY A 197 -3.11 -12.54 4.20
C GLY A 197 -3.24 -13.86 3.44
N LEU A 198 -2.20 -14.71 3.47
CA LEU A 198 -2.22 -16.06 2.89
C LEU A 198 -2.90 -17.12 3.79
N ASN A 199 -3.12 -16.82 5.07
CA ASN A 199 -3.63 -17.81 6.02
C ASN A 199 -5.16 -17.94 5.98
N ARG A 200 -5.64 -18.87 5.15
CA ARG A 200 -7.06 -19.17 4.97
C ARG A 200 -7.73 -19.85 6.17
N GLY A 201 -6.95 -20.49 7.05
CA GLY A 201 -7.45 -21.45 8.05
C GLY A 201 -7.52 -20.96 9.50
N LYS A 202 -6.96 -19.78 9.82
CA LYS A 202 -6.95 -19.24 11.19
C LYS A 202 -7.35 -17.77 11.21
N GLY A 203 -8.59 -17.49 11.57
CA GLY A 203 -9.06 -16.14 11.88
C GLY A 203 -9.99 -15.51 10.85
N ARG A 204 -9.97 -14.17 10.81
CA ARG A 204 -10.87 -13.30 10.04
C ARG A 204 -10.25 -12.99 8.68
N TRP A 205 -10.39 -13.88 7.69
CA TRP A 205 -9.83 -13.69 6.35
C TRP A 205 -10.57 -12.58 5.57
N SER A 206 -9.83 -11.80 4.78
CA SER A 206 -10.35 -10.73 3.92
C SER A 206 -9.69 -10.79 2.55
N LYS A 207 -10.48 -10.57 1.49
CA LYS A 207 -9.97 -10.55 0.11
C LYS A 207 -8.97 -9.41 -0.11
N ALA A 208 -9.21 -8.24 0.50
CA ALA A 208 -8.27 -7.13 0.41
C ALA A 208 -6.90 -7.51 1.00
N ASP A 209 -6.91 -8.26 2.11
CA ASP A 209 -5.71 -8.70 2.80
C ASP A 209 -4.93 -9.70 1.94
N PHE A 210 -5.66 -10.62 1.31
CA PHE A 210 -5.08 -11.57 0.37
C PHE A 210 -4.45 -10.88 -0.85
N ILE A 211 -5.16 -9.92 -1.46
CA ILE A 211 -4.66 -9.18 -2.62
C ILE A 211 -3.42 -8.37 -2.25
N GLY A 212 -3.45 -7.64 -1.12
CA GLY A 212 -2.28 -6.88 -0.67
C GLY A 212 -1.09 -7.80 -0.33
N ALA A 213 -1.32 -9.01 0.21
CA ALA A 213 -0.26 -10.01 0.40
C ALA A 213 0.34 -10.47 -0.94
N CYS A 214 -0.49 -10.71 -1.96
CA CYS A 214 -0.02 -11.02 -3.32
C CYS A 214 0.82 -9.88 -3.91
N ILE A 215 0.38 -8.63 -3.73
CA ILE A 215 1.11 -7.43 -4.14
C ILE A 215 2.45 -7.33 -3.40
N MET A 216 2.49 -7.57 -2.09
CA MET A 216 3.73 -7.56 -1.32
C MET A 216 4.70 -8.66 -1.76
N ILE A 217 4.22 -9.87 -2.03
CA ILE A 217 5.04 -10.96 -2.57
C ILE A 217 5.64 -10.56 -3.92
N ARG A 218 4.84 -10.02 -4.84
CA ARG A 218 5.34 -9.58 -6.15
C ARG A 218 6.27 -8.37 -6.05
N GLY A 219 5.99 -7.44 -5.16
CA GLY A 219 6.69 -6.16 -5.06
C GLY A 219 8.00 -6.23 -4.29
N CYS A 220 8.16 -7.19 -3.37
CA CYS A 220 9.37 -7.31 -2.54
C CYS A 220 9.78 -8.74 -2.16
N GLY A 221 9.17 -9.77 -2.75
CA GLY A 221 9.42 -11.17 -2.40
C GLY A 221 10.87 -11.61 -2.60
N LYS A 222 11.57 -11.10 -3.62
CA LYS A 222 12.99 -11.41 -3.84
C LYS A 222 13.84 -10.78 -2.73
N SER A 223 13.68 -9.47 -2.50
CA SER A 223 14.40 -8.75 -1.44
C SER A 223 14.16 -9.40 -0.07
N MET A 224 12.93 -9.85 0.20
CA MET A 224 12.55 -10.54 1.43
C MET A 224 13.27 -11.88 1.60
N LEU A 225 13.30 -12.67 0.54
CA LEU A 225 13.95 -13.99 0.53
C LEU A 225 15.48 -13.88 0.60
N ASP A 226 16.07 -12.84 0.01
CA ASP A 226 17.52 -12.59 -0.01
C ASP A 226 18.07 -11.92 1.26
N ARG A 227 17.19 -11.55 2.20
CA ARG A 227 17.58 -10.90 3.45
C ARG A 227 18.59 -11.76 4.24
N PRO A 228 19.72 -11.20 4.72
CA PRO A 228 20.66 -11.91 5.58
C PRO A 228 19.99 -12.51 6.82
N GLY A 229 20.30 -13.77 7.13
CA GLY A 229 19.68 -14.51 8.23
C GLY A 229 18.36 -15.21 7.88
N SER A 230 17.94 -15.23 6.61
CA SER A 230 16.85 -16.08 6.14
C SER A 230 17.29 -17.56 6.05
N GLU A 231 17.57 -18.20 7.19
CA GLU A 231 17.93 -19.64 7.26
C GLU A 231 16.86 -20.58 6.67
N ARG A 232 15.71 -20.04 6.25
CA ARG A 232 14.59 -20.75 5.65
C ARG A 232 14.14 -20.17 4.31
N LYS A 233 15.03 -19.56 3.52
CA LYS A 233 14.68 -19.02 2.18
C LYS A 233 13.84 -20.01 1.37
N GLN A 234 14.34 -21.24 1.21
CA GLN A 234 13.62 -22.27 0.47
C GLN A 234 12.31 -22.68 1.15
N GLY A 235 12.32 -22.86 2.48
CA GLY A 235 11.11 -23.24 3.22
C GLY A 235 10.00 -22.18 3.14
N LYS A 236 10.35 -20.89 3.20
CA LYS A 236 9.41 -19.77 3.08
C LYS A 236 8.87 -19.65 1.65
N LEU A 237 9.74 -19.75 0.65
CA LEU A 237 9.34 -19.76 -0.76
C LEU A 237 8.31 -20.87 -1.03
N GLU A 238 8.60 -22.10 -0.60
CA GLU A 238 7.68 -23.23 -0.80
C GLU A 238 6.40 -23.08 0.02
N SER A 239 6.46 -22.51 1.23
CA SER A 239 5.27 -22.18 2.02
C SER A 239 4.35 -21.18 1.31
N TRP A 240 4.90 -20.13 0.71
CA TRP A 240 4.09 -19.15 -0.03
C TRP A 240 3.51 -19.75 -1.31
N LYS A 241 4.29 -20.53 -2.08
CA LYS A 241 3.77 -21.23 -3.26
C LYS A 241 2.61 -22.17 -2.89
N SER A 242 2.80 -23.01 -1.87
CA SER A 242 1.77 -23.94 -1.41
C SER A 242 0.50 -23.21 -0.97
N ALA A 243 0.64 -22.11 -0.23
CA ALA A 243 -0.51 -21.30 0.17
C ALA A 243 -1.24 -20.72 -1.06
N LEU A 244 -0.53 -20.13 -2.02
CA LEU A 244 -1.13 -19.58 -3.25
C LEU A 244 -1.82 -20.66 -4.09
N GLU A 245 -1.20 -21.84 -4.24
CA GLU A 245 -1.79 -22.98 -4.94
C GLU A 245 -3.10 -23.44 -4.30
N SER A 246 -3.22 -23.37 -2.97
CA SER A 246 -4.48 -23.72 -2.27
C SER A 246 -5.65 -22.77 -2.59
N PHE A 247 -5.37 -21.54 -3.06
CA PHE A 247 -6.40 -20.61 -3.55
C PHE A 247 -6.78 -20.89 -5.01
N LEU A 248 -5.96 -21.62 -5.76
CA LEU A 248 -6.21 -22.00 -7.16
C LEU A 248 -6.92 -23.37 -7.29
N ARG A 249 -6.75 -24.24 -6.30
CA ARG A 249 -7.36 -25.57 -6.28
C ARG A 249 -8.77 -25.49 -5.67
N HIS A 250 -9.79 -25.75 -6.49
CA HIS A 250 -11.20 -25.62 -6.10
C HIS A 250 -11.72 -26.77 -5.22
N ASP A 251 -10.97 -27.88 -5.13
CA ASP A 251 -11.45 -29.13 -4.53
C ASP A 251 -11.34 -29.15 -2.99
N GLU A 252 -10.63 -28.19 -2.38
CA GLU A 252 -10.27 -28.20 -0.95
C GLU A 252 -10.75 -26.96 -0.15
N GLY A 253 -11.69 -26.15 -0.64
CA GLY A 253 -12.06 -24.90 0.05
C GLY A 253 -13.52 -24.43 -0.01
N PRO A 254 -13.96 -23.60 0.96
CA PRO A 254 -15.28 -22.95 0.93
C PRO A 254 -15.39 -22.00 -0.28
N SER A 255 -16.62 -21.73 -0.75
CA SER A 255 -17.03 -21.03 -1.99
C SER A 255 -16.23 -19.78 -2.46
N SER A 256 -15.46 -19.16 -1.56
CA SER A 256 -14.44 -18.12 -1.82
C SER A 256 -13.35 -18.44 -2.86
N SER A 257 -13.08 -19.71 -3.20
CA SER A 257 -12.07 -20.08 -4.21
C SER A 257 -12.51 -19.82 -5.65
N ALA A 258 -13.79 -19.54 -5.90
CA ALA A 258 -14.30 -19.21 -7.22
C ALA A 258 -14.20 -17.70 -7.55
N ASP A 259 -13.58 -16.90 -6.69
CA ASP A 259 -13.46 -15.46 -6.90
C ASP A 259 -12.38 -15.13 -7.92
N PHE A 260 -12.78 -14.50 -9.04
CA PHE A 260 -11.88 -14.15 -10.14
C PHE A 260 -10.66 -13.35 -9.68
N MET A 261 -10.84 -12.36 -8.80
CA MET A 261 -9.74 -11.51 -8.35
C MET A 261 -8.75 -12.25 -7.45
N VAL A 262 -9.24 -13.15 -6.58
CA VAL A 262 -8.39 -14.04 -5.79
C VAL A 262 -7.57 -14.94 -6.71
N THR A 263 -8.22 -15.61 -7.67
CA THR A 263 -7.54 -16.51 -8.63
C THR A 263 -6.52 -15.76 -9.48
N TYR A 264 -6.85 -14.56 -9.96
CA TYR A 264 -5.98 -13.73 -10.77
C TYR A 264 -4.70 -13.33 -10.02
N HIS A 265 -4.83 -12.73 -8.84
CA HIS A 265 -3.69 -12.28 -8.03
C HIS A 265 -2.86 -13.45 -7.51
N ALA A 266 -3.51 -14.56 -7.13
CA ALA A 266 -2.82 -15.80 -6.76
C ALA A 266 -1.95 -16.31 -7.92
N SER A 267 -2.50 -16.33 -9.14
CA SER A 267 -1.80 -16.80 -10.33
C SER A 267 -0.60 -15.92 -10.68
N LEU A 268 -0.74 -14.59 -10.60
CA LEU A 268 0.37 -13.67 -10.85
C LEU A 268 1.49 -13.84 -9.82
N ALA A 269 1.15 -13.89 -8.53
CA ALA A 269 2.13 -14.09 -7.47
C ALA A 269 2.83 -15.45 -7.60
N LEU A 270 2.08 -16.52 -7.85
CA LEU A 270 2.63 -17.87 -8.02
C LEU A 270 3.57 -17.93 -9.24
N LYS A 271 3.17 -17.33 -10.37
CA LYS A 271 4.01 -17.24 -11.58
C LYS A 271 5.34 -16.53 -11.29
N ASN A 272 5.31 -15.42 -10.55
CA ASN A 272 6.52 -14.71 -10.14
C ASN A 272 7.43 -15.61 -9.29
N LEU A 273 6.88 -16.29 -8.27
CA LEU A 273 7.65 -17.19 -7.41
C LEU A 273 8.22 -18.41 -8.14
N GLN A 274 7.50 -18.95 -9.13
CA GLN A 274 7.92 -20.11 -9.93
C GLN A 274 9.01 -19.76 -10.96
N ALA A 275 8.95 -18.56 -11.57
CA ALA A 275 9.93 -18.10 -12.55
C ALA A 275 11.29 -17.67 -11.93
N GLY A 276 11.42 -17.76 -10.61
CA GLY A 276 12.48 -17.13 -9.85
C GLY A 276 11.97 -15.80 -9.27
N PRO A 277 11.81 -15.70 -7.94
CA PRO A 277 11.27 -14.50 -7.31
C PRO A 277 12.00 -13.24 -7.76
N ARG A 278 11.23 -12.23 -8.17
CA ARG A 278 11.73 -10.90 -8.56
C ARG A 278 10.85 -9.81 -7.95
N ASP A 279 11.45 -8.66 -7.65
CA ASP A 279 10.74 -7.50 -7.11
C ASP A 279 10.19 -6.65 -8.26
N GLU A 280 8.92 -6.84 -8.57
CA GLU A 280 8.23 -6.15 -9.65
C GLU A 280 8.09 -4.65 -9.37
N THR A 281 8.42 -3.83 -10.36
CA THR A 281 8.23 -2.37 -10.31
C THR A 281 6.77 -2.01 -10.14
N SER A 282 6.50 -0.77 -9.70
CA SER A 282 5.12 -0.27 -9.65
C SER A 282 4.41 -0.37 -11.02
N ASN A 283 5.11 -0.14 -12.12
CA ASN A 283 4.56 -0.36 -13.47
C ASN A 283 4.11 -1.81 -13.69
N GLU A 284 4.89 -2.79 -13.25
CA GLU A 284 4.59 -4.22 -13.42
C GLU A 284 3.51 -4.71 -12.45
N LEU A 285 3.51 -4.21 -11.21
CA LEU A 285 2.48 -4.52 -10.21
C LEU A 285 1.09 -4.13 -10.72
N PHE A 286 1.01 -2.98 -11.41
CA PHE A 286 -0.22 -2.34 -11.86
C PHE A 286 -0.33 -2.26 -13.40
N ALA A 287 0.29 -3.19 -14.11
CA ALA A 287 0.27 -3.24 -15.59
C ALA A 287 -1.11 -3.60 -16.17
N SER A 288 -2.03 -4.14 -15.34
CA SER A 288 -3.40 -4.42 -15.71
C SER A 288 -4.31 -3.26 -15.30
N ASP A 289 -5.21 -2.87 -16.20
CA ASP A 289 -6.21 -1.82 -15.96
C ASP A 289 -7.21 -2.19 -14.82
N PHE A 290 -7.26 -3.47 -14.40
CA PHE A 290 -8.18 -4.01 -13.41
C PHE A 290 -7.46 -4.64 -12.22
N TRP A 291 -6.71 -3.85 -11.45
CA TRP A 291 -5.88 -4.38 -10.36
C TRP A 291 -6.61 -4.55 -9.00
N VAL A 292 -7.77 -3.89 -8.79
CA VAL A 292 -8.55 -3.97 -7.52
C VAL A 292 -9.93 -4.62 -7.68
N PHE A 293 -10.51 -4.62 -8.88
CA PHE A 293 -11.90 -5.05 -9.14
C PHE A 293 -12.02 -5.96 -10.36
#